data_AF-A0A366ENE1-F1
#
_entry.id   AF-A0A366ENE1-F1
#
_cell.length_a   1.000
_cell.length_b   1.000
_cell.length_c   1.000
_cell.angle_alpha   90.00
_cell.angle_beta   90.00
_cell.angle_gamma   90.00
#
_symmetry.space_group_name_H-M   'P 1'
#
loop_
_entity.id
_entity.type
_entity.pdbx_description
1 polymer ?
#
loop_
_entity_poly.entity_id
_entity_poly.type
_entity_poly.pdbx_seq_one_letter_code
_entity_poly.pdbx_strand_id
1 'polypeptide(L)'
;MDRKWFEEEMNSIDVPKEEVFEAISTGIQEGRKQKVRKKTAKISAAFTTAAASMVLVSGFLFSPVNNALAKLPVLGGIYEKVGSDVGKELYFRDKVTEVNQAATSSGVDVTITSTYYDGNVIGVTFKAKGDDLSIEHMDEGNRPVSGYSYHLFDGKDQNQWGSGSSGLKKDGDEFIGSIEFYRDGKEPPENFTLPLTFTHMADVNGTWTFDVPVKRIPSEKIQTNVRTESADGEFELQVKSVTKGKATTTLEYTYSVESRKDTLNLIVFDDLGNRLSKSSAETLNIKEIDGDYQKTVRELFTSKLSDKAQSLKVRADMERVDEDGIISLNDLPSFQVKSPRFGYQVTVQDIQNEKGKVTVDFTIDNIKEKQFKYDILENFAQFVQVIPSKDIKRNAKDELDYNEMLNHMVRSNKTKTVDKDTLRYQSTFTLPQDANLEDYSLIVPFATLSSNDKPIEMKPFEINLK
;
A
#
# COMPACT_ATOMS: atom_id res chain seq x y z
N MET A 1 33.24 7.73 3.98
CA MET A 1 32.91 9.00 3.30
C MET A 1 32.13 9.86 4.28
N ASP A 2 32.57 11.11 4.43
CA ASP A 2 32.28 12.01 5.56
C ASP A 2 31.04 12.87 5.29
N ARG A 3 30.07 12.92 6.22
CA ARG A 3 28.76 13.59 6.11
C ARG A 3 28.81 15.03 5.53
N LYS A 4 29.95 15.70 5.67
CA LYS A 4 30.23 17.02 5.10
C LYS A 4 30.11 17.12 3.58
N TRP A 5 30.48 16.07 2.83
CA TRP A 5 30.47 16.15 1.36
C TRP A 5 29.05 16.35 0.81
N PHE A 6 28.07 15.65 1.39
CA PHE A 6 26.67 15.70 0.94
C PHE A 6 26.00 17.03 1.30
N GLU A 7 26.30 17.58 2.48
CA GLU A 7 25.76 18.87 2.92
C GLU A 7 26.37 20.05 2.12
N GLU A 8 27.62 19.94 1.65
CA GLU A 8 28.27 20.94 0.78
C GLU A 8 27.76 20.86 -0.68
N GLU A 9 27.56 19.66 -1.23
CA GLU A 9 27.03 19.49 -2.59
C GLU A 9 25.59 19.99 -2.70
N MET A 10 24.75 19.74 -1.69
CA MET A 10 23.34 20.11 -1.71
C MET A 10 23.10 21.62 -1.54
N ASN A 11 24.00 22.31 -0.81
CA ASN A 11 23.92 23.76 -0.60
C ASN A 11 24.59 24.58 -1.73
N SER A 12 25.38 23.95 -2.60
CA SER A 12 26.08 24.62 -3.72
C SER A 12 25.34 24.55 -5.06
N ILE A 13 24.19 23.87 -5.11
CA ILE A 13 23.32 23.86 -6.29
C ILE A 13 22.58 25.21 -6.35
N ASP A 14 23.11 26.12 -7.17
CA ASP A 14 22.44 27.37 -7.50
C ASP A 14 21.25 27.07 -8.42
N VAL A 15 20.05 27.11 -7.85
CA VAL A 15 18.80 26.92 -8.61
C VAL A 15 18.39 28.28 -9.17
N PRO A 16 18.32 28.46 -10.51
CA PRO A 16 17.93 29.72 -11.13
C PRO A 16 16.42 29.93 -10.97
N LYS A 17 16.01 30.27 -9.74
CA LYS A 17 14.61 30.39 -9.33
C LYS A 17 13.85 31.36 -10.23
N GLU A 18 14.49 32.46 -10.64
CA GLU A 18 13.88 33.47 -11.50
C GLU A 18 13.55 32.91 -12.89
N GLU A 19 14.46 32.18 -13.53
CA GLU A 19 14.20 31.54 -14.83
C GLU A 19 13.10 30.47 -14.73
N VAL A 20 13.07 29.72 -13.63
CA VAL A 20 12.02 28.71 -13.37
C VAL A 20 10.65 29.37 -13.20
N PHE A 21 10.55 30.44 -12.41
CA PHE A 21 9.30 31.17 -12.23
C PHE A 21 8.86 31.91 -13.49
N GLU A 22 9.80 32.42 -14.30
CA GLU A 22 9.51 33.03 -15.59
C GLU A 22 8.98 32.01 -16.59
N ALA A 23 9.56 30.81 -16.67
CA ALA A 23 9.07 29.72 -17.50
C ALA A 23 7.65 29.27 -17.11
N ILE A 24 7.38 29.16 -15.79
CA ILE A 24 6.04 28.85 -15.26
C ILE A 24 5.03 29.95 -15.64
N SER A 25 5.39 31.22 -15.43
CA SER A 25 4.54 32.36 -15.76
C SER A 25 4.23 32.43 -17.27
N THR A 26 5.25 32.17 -18.09
CA THR A 26 5.13 32.13 -19.56
C THR A 26 4.20 31.00 -19.99
N GLY A 27 4.37 29.79 -19.45
CA GLY A 27 3.48 28.66 -19.72
C GLY A 27 2.01 28.94 -19.33
N ILE A 28 1.78 29.60 -18.19
CA ILE A 28 0.44 30.02 -17.76
C ILE A 28 -0.15 31.05 -18.73
N GLN A 29 0.63 32.01 -19.21
CA GLN A 29 0.17 33.00 -20.19
C GLN A 29 -0.16 32.38 -21.56
N GLU A 30 0.69 31.48 -22.06
CA GLU A 30 0.45 30.82 -23.35
C GLU A 30 -0.79 29.90 -23.31
N GLY A 31 -0.98 29.17 -22.21
CA GLY A 31 -2.19 28.38 -21.97
C GLY A 31 -3.47 29.23 -21.90
N ARG A 32 -3.40 30.44 -21.34
CA ARG A 32 -4.53 31.40 -21.34
C ARG A 32 -4.82 31.96 -22.73
N LYS A 33 -3.81 32.17 -23.58
CA LYS A 33 -3.98 32.66 -24.96
C LYS A 33 -4.58 31.61 -25.91
N GLN A 34 -4.28 30.32 -25.71
CA GLN A 34 -4.90 29.24 -26.51
C GLN A 34 -6.40 29.06 -26.22
N LYS A 35 -6.89 29.43 -25.03
CA LYS A 35 -8.31 29.33 -24.67
C LYS A 35 -9.25 30.31 -25.41
N VAL A 36 -8.73 31.31 -26.13
CA VAL A 36 -9.54 32.41 -26.72
C VAL A 36 -9.74 32.29 -28.25
N ARG A 37 -9.17 31.29 -28.93
CA ARG A 37 -9.42 31.05 -30.36
C ARG A 37 -10.29 29.81 -30.60
N LYS A 38 -11.61 29.96 -30.42
CA LYS A 38 -12.62 29.13 -31.10
C LYS A 38 -13.43 30.00 -32.05
N LYS A 39 -13.25 29.81 -33.36
CA LYS A 39 -14.25 30.13 -34.37
C LYS A 39 -14.26 29.06 -35.47
N THR A 40 -15.33 28.27 -35.43
CA THR A 40 -16.22 27.87 -36.54
C THR A 40 -15.61 27.41 -37.87
N ALA A 41 -15.81 26.12 -38.17
CA ALA A 41 -16.22 25.67 -39.50
C ALA A 41 -17.42 24.73 -39.33
N LYS A 42 -18.56 25.13 -39.91
CA LYS A 42 -19.79 24.36 -39.99
C LYS A 42 -19.68 23.38 -41.16
N ILE A 43 -20.00 22.11 -40.95
CA ILE A 43 -20.49 21.22 -42.02
C ILE A 43 -21.71 20.48 -41.48
N SER A 44 -22.77 20.56 -42.27
CA SER A 44 -24.14 20.14 -42.01
C SER A 44 -24.34 18.63 -42.10
N ALA A 45 -25.28 18.17 -41.28
CA ALA A 45 -25.89 16.85 -41.25
C ALA A 45 -26.54 16.42 -42.58
N ALA A 46 -26.74 15.11 -42.78
CA ALA A 46 -28.08 14.51 -42.71
C ALA A 46 -28.10 12.97 -42.91
N PHE A 47 -29.11 12.37 -42.26
CA PHE A 47 -29.75 11.05 -42.48
C PHE A 47 -29.02 9.79 -41.96
N THR A 48 -29.65 8.83 -41.26
CA THR A 48 -31.07 8.48 -41.11
C THR A 48 -31.30 7.66 -39.84
N THR A 49 -32.44 7.87 -39.21
CA THR A 49 -32.98 7.19 -38.03
C THR A 49 -33.69 5.87 -38.37
N ALA A 50 -33.77 5.00 -37.36
CA ALA A 50 -34.83 4.01 -37.06
C ALA A 50 -34.73 2.58 -37.67
N ALA A 51 -34.45 1.61 -36.80
CA ALA A 51 -35.36 0.51 -36.38
C ALA A 51 -34.55 -0.44 -35.46
N ALA A 52 -34.74 -0.39 -34.15
CA ALA A 52 -35.72 -1.17 -33.39
C ALA A 52 -35.31 -2.65 -33.20
N SER A 53 -34.81 -2.92 -31.98
CA SER A 53 -35.22 -3.98 -31.06
C SER A 53 -35.54 -5.37 -31.62
N MET A 54 -34.71 -6.35 -31.21
CA MET A 54 -35.02 -7.73 -30.78
C MET A 54 -34.01 -8.73 -31.34
N VAL A 55 -33.03 -9.15 -30.53
CA VAL A 55 -32.74 -10.59 -30.31
C VAL A 55 -32.31 -10.77 -28.86
N LEU A 56 -32.94 -11.77 -28.25
CA LEU A 56 -32.93 -12.16 -26.86
C LEU A 56 -31.63 -12.85 -26.43
N VAL A 57 -31.34 -12.73 -25.13
CA VAL A 57 -30.97 -13.81 -24.21
C VAL A 57 -30.56 -15.14 -24.88
N SER A 58 -29.26 -15.40 -24.97
CA SER A 58 -28.70 -16.72 -24.69
C SER A 58 -27.19 -16.61 -24.48
N GLY A 59 -26.71 -17.18 -23.38
CA GLY A 59 -25.28 -17.35 -23.14
C GLY A 59 -24.63 -18.25 -24.18
N PHE A 60 -23.31 -18.34 -24.06
CA PHE A 60 -22.36 -19.22 -24.74
C PHE A 60 -21.64 -18.67 -26.00
N LEU A 61 -20.31 -18.61 -25.80
CA LEU A 61 -19.21 -18.79 -26.75
C LEU A 61 -18.54 -17.52 -27.29
N PHE A 62 -17.39 -17.23 -26.66
CA PHE A 62 -16.19 -16.68 -27.27
C PHE A 62 -16.16 -16.81 -28.79
N SER A 63 -16.21 -15.68 -29.47
CA SER A 63 -15.61 -15.51 -30.79
C SER A 63 -14.88 -14.18 -30.80
N PRO A 64 -13.56 -14.14 -31.09
CA PRO A 64 -12.83 -12.90 -31.14
C PRO A 64 -13.26 -12.15 -32.41
N VAL A 65 -14.11 -11.14 -32.26
CA VAL A 65 -14.44 -10.24 -33.37
C VAL A 65 -13.22 -9.38 -33.64
N ASN A 66 -12.43 -9.85 -34.59
CA ASN A 66 -11.25 -9.21 -35.12
C ASN A 66 -11.69 -7.98 -35.95
N ASN A 67 -11.99 -6.87 -35.28
CA ASN A 67 -12.18 -5.59 -35.94
C ASN A 67 -10.85 -4.81 -35.94
N ALA A 68 -10.17 -4.93 -37.07
CA ALA A 68 -9.34 -3.92 -37.73
C ALA A 68 -8.81 -2.76 -36.86
N LEU A 69 -7.53 -2.89 -36.47
CA LEU A 69 -6.47 -1.88 -36.49
C LEU A 69 -6.91 -0.42 -36.74
N ALA A 70 -7.35 0.26 -35.69
CA ALA A 70 -6.89 1.63 -35.46
C ALA A 70 -5.72 1.53 -34.49
N LYS A 71 -4.48 1.64 -34.99
CA LYS A 71 -3.34 1.96 -34.13
C LYS A 71 -3.69 3.28 -33.44
N LEU A 72 -4.13 3.23 -32.18
CA LEU A 72 -4.39 4.43 -31.41
C LEU A 72 -3.02 5.02 -31.02
N PRO A 73 -2.63 6.20 -31.51
CA PRO A 73 -1.43 6.91 -31.01
C PRO A 73 -1.60 7.40 -29.55
N VAL A 74 -2.54 6.83 -28.78
CA VAL A 74 -3.10 7.36 -27.52
C VAL A 74 -2.68 6.55 -26.28
N LEU A 75 -2.18 5.31 -26.44
CA LEU A 75 -1.90 4.42 -25.30
C LEU A 75 -0.81 4.95 -24.35
N GLY A 76 0.27 5.55 -24.88
CA GLY A 76 1.30 6.18 -24.05
C GLY A 76 0.77 7.32 -23.19
N GLY A 77 -0.18 8.08 -23.74
CA GLY A 77 -0.86 9.16 -23.03
C GLY A 77 -1.76 8.65 -21.90
N ILE A 78 -2.31 7.43 -21.99
CA ILE A 78 -3.14 6.87 -20.92
C ILE A 78 -2.28 6.61 -19.68
N TYR A 79 -1.15 5.90 -19.81
CA TYR A 79 -0.27 5.60 -18.68
C TYR A 79 0.22 6.86 -17.95
N GLU A 80 0.58 7.90 -18.71
CA GLU A 80 0.94 9.20 -18.13
C GLU A 80 -0.23 9.88 -17.42
N LYS A 81 -1.42 9.90 -18.04
CA LYS A 81 -2.61 10.54 -17.44
C LYS A 81 -3.06 9.82 -16.18
N VAL A 82 -3.01 8.49 -16.14
CA VAL A 82 -3.45 7.70 -14.97
C VAL A 82 -2.38 7.59 -13.89
N GLY A 83 -1.12 7.93 -14.20
CA GLY A 83 -0.02 7.97 -13.25
C GLY A 83 0.62 6.60 -12.98
N SER A 84 0.62 5.70 -13.97
CA SER A 84 1.30 4.40 -13.87
C SER A 84 2.72 4.52 -14.42
N ASP A 85 3.70 4.67 -13.52
CA ASP A 85 5.11 4.81 -13.88
C ASP A 85 5.66 3.52 -14.52
N VAL A 86 5.28 2.37 -13.99
CA VAL A 86 5.65 1.05 -14.54
C VAL A 86 5.10 0.90 -15.95
N GLY A 87 3.80 1.16 -16.15
CA GLY A 87 3.18 1.09 -17.46
C GLY A 87 3.76 2.08 -18.46
N LYS A 88 4.07 3.31 -18.02
CA LYS A 88 4.74 4.34 -18.83
C LYS A 88 6.12 3.87 -19.31
N GLU A 89 6.96 3.34 -18.43
CA GLU A 89 8.28 2.81 -18.79
C GLU A 89 8.18 1.63 -19.76
N LEU A 90 7.25 0.69 -19.53
CA LEU A 90 7.06 -0.46 -20.41
C LEU A 90 6.49 -0.08 -21.77
N TYR A 91 5.62 0.93 -21.83
CA TYR A 91 5.10 1.47 -23.08
C TYR A 91 6.22 2.04 -23.94
N PHE A 92 7.09 2.88 -23.38
CA PHE A 92 8.22 3.46 -24.12
C PHE A 92 9.23 2.44 -24.64
N ARG A 93 9.19 1.20 -24.16
CA ARG A 93 10.04 0.09 -24.60
C ARG A 93 9.34 -0.89 -25.55
N ASP A 94 8.13 -0.56 -26.01
CA ASP A 94 7.27 -1.44 -26.81
C ASP A 94 7.06 -2.80 -26.12
N LYS A 95 6.81 -2.79 -24.79
CA LYS A 95 6.59 -4.00 -23.97
C LYS A 95 5.17 -4.16 -23.46
N VAL A 96 4.27 -3.23 -23.76
CA VAL A 96 2.84 -3.42 -23.50
C VAL A 96 2.20 -4.23 -24.63
N THR A 97 1.16 -4.98 -24.30
CA THR A 97 0.32 -5.73 -25.24
C THR A 97 -0.98 -4.98 -25.43
N GLU A 98 -1.30 -4.62 -26.67
CA GLU A 98 -2.62 -4.08 -27.02
C GLU A 98 -3.67 -5.19 -26.98
N VAL A 99 -4.82 -4.93 -26.36
CA VAL A 99 -5.89 -5.94 -26.14
C VAL A 99 -7.13 -5.59 -26.95
N ASN A 100 -7.65 -4.36 -26.78
CA ASN A 100 -8.84 -3.83 -27.46
C ASN A 100 -10.10 -4.73 -27.34
N GLN A 101 -10.31 -5.34 -26.17
CA GLN A 101 -11.54 -6.08 -25.88
C GLN A 101 -12.59 -5.14 -25.31
N ALA A 102 -13.81 -5.16 -25.85
CA ALA A 102 -14.91 -4.32 -25.39
C ALA A 102 -16.08 -5.15 -24.85
N ALA A 103 -16.75 -4.62 -23.84
CA ALA A 103 -18.00 -5.13 -23.31
C ALA A 103 -18.95 -3.96 -23.05
N THR A 104 -20.26 -4.20 -23.15
CA THR A 104 -21.30 -3.19 -22.94
C THR A 104 -22.28 -3.68 -21.89
N SER A 105 -22.63 -2.82 -20.95
CA SER A 105 -23.60 -3.09 -19.88
C SER A 105 -24.22 -1.76 -19.46
N SER A 106 -25.52 -1.75 -19.18
CA SER A 106 -26.23 -0.55 -18.69
C SER A 106 -25.99 0.73 -19.51
N GLY A 107 -25.84 0.62 -20.84
CA GLY A 107 -25.60 1.76 -21.74
C GLY A 107 -24.17 2.33 -21.71
N VAL A 108 -23.23 1.64 -21.06
CA VAL A 108 -21.82 2.02 -20.98
C VAL A 108 -20.96 0.95 -21.67
N ASP A 109 -20.10 1.41 -22.56
CA ASP A 109 -19.06 0.63 -23.22
C ASP A 109 -17.76 0.73 -22.43
N VAL A 110 -17.24 -0.42 -22.01
CA VAL A 110 -15.91 -0.54 -21.37
C VAL A 110 -14.99 -1.28 -22.32
N THR A 111 -13.81 -0.71 -22.58
CA THR A 111 -12.79 -1.30 -23.45
C THR A 111 -11.48 -1.48 -22.71
N ILE A 112 -11.01 -2.72 -22.57
CA ILE A 112 -9.64 -3.01 -22.16
C ILE A 112 -8.71 -2.63 -23.30
N THR A 113 -7.84 -1.66 -23.07
CA THR A 113 -7.00 -1.07 -24.10
C THR A 113 -5.67 -1.79 -24.21
N SER A 114 -4.97 -1.99 -23.09
CA SER A 114 -3.68 -2.66 -23.07
C SER A 114 -3.41 -3.37 -21.74
N THR A 115 -2.43 -4.26 -21.76
CA THR A 115 -1.93 -4.96 -20.58
C THR A 115 -0.42 -5.15 -20.65
N TYR A 116 0.23 -5.33 -19.50
CA TYR A 116 1.60 -5.78 -19.41
C TYR A 116 1.77 -6.71 -18.23
N TYR A 117 2.82 -7.53 -18.26
CA TYR A 117 3.26 -8.28 -17.09
C TYR A 117 4.78 -8.35 -17.08
N ASP A 118 5.43 -7.67 -16.14
CA ASP A 118 6.90 -7.57 -16.11
C ASP A 118 7.60 -8.61 -15.24
N GLY A 119 6.85 -9.63 -14.80
CA GLY A 119 7.28 -10.65 -13.85
C GLY A 119 6.77 -10.39 -12.42
N ASN A 120 6.56 -9.12 -12.06
CA ASN A 120 6.14 -8.74 -10.71
C ASN A 120 4.78 -8.03 -10.67
N VAL A 121 4.52 -7.15 -11.64
CA VAL A 121 3.29 -6.35 -11.71
C VAL A 121 2.54 -6.65 -13.00
N ILE A 122 1.24 -6.87 -12.90
CA ILE A 122 0.34 -7.00 -14.05
C ILE A 122 -0.47 -5.71 -14.15
N GLY A 123 -0.25 -4.95 -15.21
CA GLY A 123 -1.02 -3.74 -15.47
C GLY A 123 -2.12 -3.97 -16.49
N VAL A 124 -3.27 -3.33 -16.29
CA VAL A 124 -4.38 -3.27 -17.24
C VAL A 124 -4.82 -1.82 -17.36
N THR A 125 -4.96 -1.32 -18.59
CA THR A 125 -5.58 -0.01 -18.86
C THR A 125 -6.91 -0.20 -19.55
N PHE A 126 -7.88 0.66 -19.24
CA PHE A 126 -9.20 0.62 -19.86
C PHE A 126 -9.75 2.01 -20.15
N LYS A 127 -10.76 2.02 -21.01
CA LYS A 127 -11.59 3.17 -21.35
C LYS A 127 -13.04 2.85 -21.04
N ALA A 128 -13.81 3.86 -20.64
CA ALA A 128 -15.25 3.76 -20.48
C ALA A 128 -15.94 4.92 -21.19
N LYS A 129 -17.05 4.64 -21.88
CA LYS A 129 -17.84 5.63 -22.61
C LYS A 129 -19.33 5.31 -22.47
N GLY A 130 -20.14 6.33 -22.20
CA GLY A 130 -21.59 6.24 -22.10
C GLY A 130 -22.15 7.65 -21.98
N ASP A 131 -23.32 7.88 -22.56
CA ASP A 131 -23.91 9.22 -22.65
C ASP A 131 -24.24 9.82 -21.26
N ASP A 132 -24.52 8.96 -20.28
CA ASP A 132 -24.87 9.33 -18.91
C ASP A 132 -23.72 9.16 -17.89
N LEU A 133 -22.50 8.81 -18.33
CA LEU A 133 -21.38 8.64 -17.38
C LEU A 133 -20.97 9.98 -16.76
N SER A 134 -21.10 10.09 -15.45
CA SER A 134 -20.65 11.27 -14.69
C SER A 134 -19.88 10.90 -13.43
N ILE A 135 -18.79 11.64 -13.20
CA ILE A 135 -18.00 11.57 -11.96
C ILE A 135 -18.39 12.66 -10.95
N GLU A 136 -19.33 13.53 -11.29
CA GLU A 136 -19.68 14.72 -10.48
C GLU A 136 -20.35 14.35 -9.14
N HIS A 137 -20.99 13.17 -9.07
CA HIS A 137 -21.68 12.68 -7.87
C HIS A 137 -20.92 11.54 -7.17
N MET A 138 -19.61 11.41 -7.41
CA MET A 138 -18.82 10.34 -6.78
C MET A 138 -18.66 10.50 -5.27
N ASP A 139 -18.78 11.72 -4.75
CA ASP A 139 -18.72 12.02 -3.31
C ASP A 139 -20.05 11.72 -2.60
N GLU A 140 -21.09 11.30 -3.34
CA GLU A 140 -22.43 11.03 -2.81
C GLU A 140 -22.68 9.52 -2.63
N GLY A 141 -23.00 9.12 -1.39
CA GLY A 141 -23.38 7.74 -1.05
C GLY A 141 -22.19 6.77 -0.94
N ASN A 142 -22.47 5.48 -1.10
CA ASN A 142 -21.47 4.41 -0.98
C ASN A 142 -20.79 4.07 -2.33
N ARG A 143 -20.26 5.08 -3.02
CA ARG A 143 -19.60 4.89 -4.33
C ARG A 143 -18.09 4.62 -4.17
N PRO A 144 -17.47 3.87 -5.10
CA PRO A 144 -16.02 3.62 -5.04
C PRO A 144 -15.26 4.92 -5.23
N VAL A 145 -14.28 5.19 -4.36
CA VAL A 145 -13.41 6.39 -4.45
C VAL A 145 -12.65 6.45 -5.78
N SER A 146 -12.31 5.29 -6.34
CA SER A 146 -11.69 5.15 -7.66
C SER A 146 -12.65 5.47 -8.82
N GLY A 147 -13.96 5.49 -8.60
CA GLY A 147 -14.97 5.65 -9.64
C GLY A 147 -15.27 4.38 -10.41
N TYR A 148 -14.80 3.22 -9.95
CA TYR A 148 -15.16 1.91 -10.51
C TYR A 148 -14.83 0.81 -9.50
N SER A 149 -15.53 -0.32 -9.64
CA SER A 149 -15.28 -1.53 -8.86
C SER A 149 -15.05 -2.70 -9.79
N TYR A 150 -14.20 -3.64 -9.36
CA TYR A 150 -13.89 -4.84 -10.11
C TYR A 150 -13.62 -6.02 -9.19
N HIS A 151 -13.65 -7.21 -9.76
CA HIS A 151 -13.11 -8.42 -9.17
C HIS A 151 -12.44 -9.29 -10.23
N LEU A 152 -11.50 -10.10 -9.78
CA LEU A 152 -10.87 -11.18 -10.52
C LEU A 152 -11.64 -12.50 -10.31
N PHE A 153 -11.45 -13.42 -11.24
CA PHE A 153 -11.91 -14.82 -11.14
C PHE A 153 -13.41 -14.94 -10.81
N ASP A 154 -13.75 -15.47 -9.63
CA ASP A 154 -15.11 -15.78 -9.19
C ASP A 154 -15.70 -14.73 -8.22
N GLY A 155 -15.03 -13.60 -8.02
CA GLY A 155 -15.49 -12.54 -7.14
C GLY A 155 -15.44 -12.86 -5.65
N LYS A 156 -14.83 -14.00 -5.25
CA LYS A 156 -14.59 -14.30 -3.84
C LYS A 156 -13.33 -13.60 -3.36
N ASP A 157 -13.42 -12.91 -2.23
CA ASP A 157 -12.33 -12.11 -1.65
C ASP A 157 -11.01 -12.89 -1.52
N GLN A 158 -11.10 -14.15 -1.06
CA GLN A 158 -9.93 -15.04 -0.88
C GLN A 158 -9.19 -15.41 -2.17
N ASN A 159 -9.80 -15.20 -3.34
CA ASN A 159 -9.20 -15.48 -4.64
C ASN A 159 -8.69 -14.19 -5.32
N GLN A 160 -8.94 -13.02 -4.73
CA GLN A 160 -8.52 -11.74 -5.28
C GLN A 160 -7.02 -11.53 -5.08
N TRP A 161 -6.40 -10.85 -6.04
CA TRP A 161 -5.02 -10.38 -5.88
C TRP A 161 -5.00 -8.98 -5.29
N GLY A 162 -3.98 -8.71 -4.47
CA GLY A 162 -3.69 -7.35 -4.04
C GLY A 162 -3.50 -6.45 -5.26
N SER A 163 -4.05 -5.24 -5.21
CA SER A 163 -4.07 -4.35 -6.36
C SER A 163 -4.02 -2.88 -5.97
N GLY A 164 -3.36 -2.10 -6.82
CA GLY A 164 -3.44 -0.64 -6.86
C GLY A 164 -4.28 -0.23 -8.06
N SER A 165 -5.01 0.87 -7.96
CA SER A 165 -5.85 1.34 -9.06
C SER A 165 -5.81 2.86 -9.15
N SER A 166 -5.83 3.39 -10.37
CA SER A 166 -5.98 4.83 -10.56
C SER A 166 -7.42 5.23 -10.28
N GLY A 167 -7.65 6.47 -9.87
CA GLY A 167 -8.98 7.07 -10.04
C GLY A 167 -9.37 7.11 -11.52
N LEU A 168 -10.66 7.03 -11.81
CA LEU A 168 -11.22 7.24 -13.13
C LEU A 168 -10.99 8.70 -13.55
N LYS A 169 -10.41 8.92 -14.72
CA LYS A 169 -10.09 10.27 -15.22
C LYS A 169 -10.82 10.54 -16.52
N LYS A 170 -11.41 11.73 -16.64
CA LYS A 170 -12.04 12.17 -17.89
C LYS A 170 -10.97 12.49 -18.93
N ASP A 171 -11.11 11.93 -20.12
CA ASP A 171 -10.25 12.18 -21.28
C ASP A 171 -11.10 12.44 -22.53
N GLY A 172 -11.42 13.71 -22.76
CA GLY A 172 -12.39 14.09 -23.79
C GLY A 172 -13.80 13.63 -23.43
N ASP A 173 -14.42 12.86 -24.33
CA ASP A 173 -15.76 12.28 -24.18
C ASP A 173 -15.71 10.85 -23.58
N GLU A 174 -14.53 10.39 -23.19
CA GLU A 174 -14.30 9.08 -22.57
C GLU A 174 -13.74 9.25 -21.16
N PHE A 175 -13.77 8.17 -20.40
CA PHE A 175 -13.06 8.02 -19.14
C PHE A 175 -11.97 6.98 -19.27
N ILE A 176 -10.86 7.15 -18.56
CA ILE A 176 -9.71 6.24 -18.56
C ILE A 176 -9.36 5.82 -17.14
N GLY A 177 -8.86 4.60 -17.00
CA GLY A 177 -8.38 4.07 -15.73
C GLY A 177 -7.31 2.99 -15.93
N SER A 178 -6.61 2.67 -14.85
CA SER A 178 -5.63 1.59 -14.81
C SER A 178 -5.71 0.81 -13.51
N ILE A 179 -5.45 -0.48 -13.59
CA ILE A 179 -5.33 -1.39 -12.45
C ILE A 179 -3.96 -2.07 -12.52
N GLU A 180 -3.23 -2.09 -11.41
CA GLU A 180 -2.00 -2.83 -11.24
C GLU A 180 -2.22 -3.92 -10.21
N PHE A 181 -2.13 -5.18 -10.63
CA PHE A 181 -2.21 -6.33 -9.74
C PHE A 181 -0.81 -6.73 -9.29
N TYR A 182 -0.66 -6.89 -7.98
CA TYR A 182 0.53 -7.41 -7.34
C TYR A 182 0.34 -8.91 -7.14
N ARG A 183 1.33 -9.68 -7.60
CA ARG A 183 1.33 -11.13 -7.44
C ARG A 183 1.30 -11.51 -5.96
N ASP A 184 0.50 -12.52 -5.62
CA ASP A 184 0.53 -13.19 -4.32
C ASP A 184 1.00 -14.65 -4.51
N GLY A 185 2.13 -15.00 -3.92
CA GLY A 185 2.67 -16.34 -3.89
C GLY A 185 3.22 -16.86 -5.22
N LYS A 186 2.50 -17.77 -5.88
CA LYS A 186 3.00 -18.57 -7.03
C LYS A 186 3.04 -17.75 -8.32
N GLU A 187 3.99 -18.09 -9.19
CA GLU A 187 4.17 -17.37 -10.44
C GLU A 187 3.11 -17.81 -11.44
N PRO A 188 2.34 -16.87 -12.02
CA PRO A 188 1.48 -17.20 -13.13
C PRO A 188 2.29 -17.80 -14.30
N PRO A 189 1.64 -18.60 -15.17
CA PRO A 189 2.27 -19.05 -16.41
C PRO A 189 2.74 -17.87 -17.27
N GLU A 190 3.70 -18.12 -18.16
CA GLU A 190 4.23 -17.06 -19.05
C GLU A 190 3.16 -16.40 -19.91
N ASN A 191 2.16 -17.18 -20.33
CA ASN A 191 1.00 -16.68 -21.04
C ASN A 191 -0.23 -17.25 -20.34
N PHE A 192 -1.17 -16.38 -19.97
CA PHE A 192 -2.42 -16.79 -19.35
C PHE A 192 -3.51 -15.77 -19.65
N THR A 193 -4.74 -16.13 -19.32
CA THR A 193 -5.88 -15.23 -19.42
C THR A 193 -6.27 -14.80 -18.01
N LEU A 194 -6.36 -13.49 -17.78
CA LEU A 194 -6.82 -12.90 -16.53
C LEU A 194 -8.33 -12.63 -16.63
N PRO A 195 -9.18 -13.35 -15.89
CA PRO A 195 -10.59 -13.05 -15.80
C PRO A 195 -10.79 -11.78 -14.97
N LEU A 196 -11.36 -10.74 -15.57
CA LEU A 196 -11.60 -9.44 -14.95
C LEU A 196 -13.04 -9.02 -15.18
N THR A 197 -13.76 -8.73 -14.11
CA THR A 197 -15.14 -8.23 -14.18
C THR A 197 -15.27 -6.90 -13.46
N PHE A 198 -15.71 -5.86 -14.17
CA PHE A 198 -16.16 -4.62 -13.55
C PHE A 198 -17.62 -4.75 -13.12
N THR A 199 -17.95 -4.25 -11.94
CA THR A 199 -19.32 -4.25 -11.37
C THR A 199 -19.91 -2.85 -11.23
N HIS A 200 -19.07 -1.82 -11.43
CA HIS A 200 -19.44 -0.43 -11.28
C HIS A 200 -18.53 0.45 -12.13
N MET A 201 -19.09 1.46 -12.79
CA MET A 201 -18.35 2.44 -13.60
C MET A 201 -18.96 3.83 -13.43
N ALA A 202 -18.19 4.77 -12.88
CA ALA A 202 -18.60 6.10 -12.45
C ALA A 202 -19.85 6.10 -11.55
N ASP A 203 -21.01 6.44 -12.09
CA ASP A 203 -22.31 6.46 -11.42
C ASP A 203 -23.25 5.33 -11.90
N VAL A 204 -22.75 4.42 -12.74
CA VAL A 204 -23.52 3.36 -13.37
C VAL A 204 -23.15 1.98 -12.80
N ASN A 205 -24.16 1.27 -12.31
CA ASN A 205 -24.04 -0.15 -11.99
C ASN A 205 -24.21 -1.00 -13.26
N GLY A 206 -23.36 -2.00 -13.42
CA GLY A 206 -23.42 -2.92 -14.55
C GLY A 206 -22.38 -4.03 -14.41
N THR A 207 -22.36 -4.96 -15.35
CA THR A 207 -21.40 -6.07 -15.33
C THR A 207 -20.68 -6.12 -16.68
N TRP A 208 -19.37 -5.92 -16.65
CA TRP A 208 -18.49 -5.99 -17.83
C TRP A 208 -17.39 -7.01 -17.57
N THR A 209 -17.48 -8.17 -18.23
CA THR A 209 -16.55 -9.29 -18.03
C THR A 209 -15.59 -9.42 -19.20
N PHE A 210 -14.31 -9.65 -18.89
CA PHE A 210 -13.22 -9.74 -19.83
C PHE A 210 -12.32 -10.95 -19.52
N ASP A 211 -11.75 -11.48 -20.60
CA ASP A 211 -10.73 -12.51 -20.57
C ASP A 211 -9.44 -11.91 -21.14
N VAL A 212 -8.71 -11.20 -20.28
CA VAL A 212 -7.59 -10.35 -20.69
C VAL A 212 -6.36 -11.21 -20.95
N PRO A 213 -5.82 -11.24 -22.19
CA PRO A 213 -4.64 -12.04 -22.50
C PRO A 213 -3.38 -11.37 -21.92
N VAL A 214 -2.71 -12.04 -20.99
CA VAL A 214 -1.51 -11.53 -20.32
C VAL A 214 -0.30 -12.34 -20.78
N LYS A 215 0.75 -11.62 -21.20
CA LYS A 215 2.04 -12.18 -21.60
C LYS A 215 3.16 -11.62 -20.73
N ARG A 216 3.90 -12.52 -20.08
CA ARG A 216 5.06 -12.20 -19.26
C ARG A 216 6.20 -11.69 -20.13
N ILE A 217 6.75 -10.55 -19.74
CA ILE A 217 7.97 -9.98 -20.28
C ILE A 217 9.16 -10.67 -19.60
N PRO A 218 10.15 -11.19 -20.35
CA PRO A 218 11.31 -11.83 -19.76
C PRO A 218 12.09 -10.90 -18.83
N SER A 219 12.45 -11.43 -17.66
CA SER A 219 13.30 -10.80 -16.65
C SER A 219 14.62 -11.54 -16.49
N GLU A 220 15.64 -10.86 -15.99
CA GLU A 220 16.94 -11.46 -15.67
C GLU A 220 17.03 -11.70 -14.16
N LYS A 221 17.26 -12.95 -13.73
CA LYS A 221 17.46 -13.28 -12.32
C LYS A 221 18.93 -13.54 -12.04
N ILE A 222 19.49 -12.76 -11.12
CA ILE A 222 20.88 -12.85 -10.65
C ILE A 222 20.87 -13.50 -9.27
N GLN A 223 21.54 -14.64 -9.14
CA GLN A 223 21.72 -15.31 -7.86
C GLN A 223 22.86 -14.65 -7.09
N THR A 224 22.67 -14.50 -5.79
CA THR A 224 23.69 -13.93 -4.90
C THR A 224 23.64 -14.60 -3.53
N ASN A 225 24.70 -14.39 -2.76
CA ASN A 225 24.84 -14.95 -1.42
C ASN A 225 25.42 -13.91 -0.45
N VAL A 226 25.19 -12.64 -0.75
CA VAL A 226 25.68 -11.54 0.08
C VAL A 226 24.97 -11.57 1.42
N ARG A 227 25.76 -11.42 2.48
CA ARG A 227 25.31 -11.41 3.86
C ARG A 227 25.70 -10.11 4.52
N THR A 228 24.87 -9.67 5.45
CA THR A 228 25.18 -8.57 6.36
C THR A 228 24.61 -8.88 7.74
N GLU A 229 25.06 -8.12 8.71
CA GLU A 229 24.67 -8.26 10.10
C GLU A 229 24.55 -6.88 10.78
N SER A 230 23.82 -6.83 11.90
CA SER A 230 23.87 -5.69 12.82
C SER A 230 25.27 -5.53 13.43
N ALA A 231 25.55 -4.35 13.99
CA ALA A 231 26.88 -4.05 14.55
C ALA A 231 27.31 -5.00 15.68
N ASP A 232 26.34 -5.50 16.45
CA ASP A 232 26.49 -6.48 17.54
C ASP A 232 26.39 -7.95 17.08
N GLY A 233 26.04 -8.20 15.81
CA GLY A 233 25.86 -9.54 15.26
C GLY A 233 24.55 -10.23 15.67
N GLU A 234 23.61 -9.55 16.34
CA GLU A 234 22.32 -10.12 16.75
C GLU A 234 21.43 -10.48 15.56
N PHE A 235 21.46 -9.68 14.50
CA PHE A 235 20.62 -9.87 13.31
C PHE A 235 21.46 -10.17 12.08
N GLU A 236 21.13 -11.24 11.36
CA GLU A 236 21.71 -11.58 10.06
C GLU A 236 20.67 -11.42 8.94
N LEU A 237 21.11 -10.86 7.82
CA LEU A 237 20.37 -10.77 6.57
C LEU A 237 21.20 -11.42 5.46
N GLN A 238 20.55 -12.24 4.65
CA GLN A 238 21.15 -12.87 3.48
C GLN A 238 20.30 -12.60 2.23
N VAL A 239 20.86 -11.93 1.24
CA VAL A 239 20.20 -11.74 -0.06
C VAL A 239 20.45 -12.97 -0.92
N LYS A 240 19.37 -13.54 -1.45
CA LYS A 240 19.37 -14.76 -2.30
C LYS A 240 19.41 -14.42 -3.77
N SER A 241 18.65 -13.41 -4.19
CA SER A 241 18.62 -13.03 -5.59
C SER A 241 18.13 -11.61 -5.84
N VAL A 242 18.54 -11.07 -6.98
CA VAL A 242 18.00 -9.85 -7.58
C VAL A 242 17.31 -10.27 -8.88
N THR A 243 16.05 -9.87 -9.09
CA THR A 243 15.38 -10.05 -10.39
C THR A 243 15.19 -8.69 -11.04
N LYS A 244 15.81 -8.51 -12.21
CA LYS A 244 15.76 -7.31 -13.03
C LYS A 244 14.63 -7.46 -14.05
N GLY A 245 13.51 -6.82 -13.76
CA GLY A 245 12.44 -6.60 -14.73
C GLY A 245 12.81 -5.49 -15.72
N LYS A 246 11.91 -5.22 -16.68
CA LYS A 246 12.09 -4.10 -17.62
C LYS A 246 11.71 -2.75 -17.03
N ALA A 247 10.88 -2.74 -15.99
CA ALA A 247 10.46 -1.54 -15.25
C ALA A 247 10.57 -1.72 -13.74
N THR A 248 10.36 -2.93 -13.20
CA THR A 248 10.52 -3.22 -11.77
C THR A 248 11.81 -3.97 -11.45
N THR A 249 12.20 -3.97 -10.18
CA THR A 249 13.26 -4.82 -9.62
C THR A 249 12.74 -5.51 -8.37
N THR A 250 13.10 -6.78 -8.16
CA THR A 250 12.83 -7.46 -6.88
C THR A 250 14.10 -7.97 -6.21
N LEU A 251 14.11 -7.89 -4.88
CA LEU A 251 15.10 -8.54 -4.03
C LEU A 251 14.42 -9.67 -3.26
N GLU A 252 15.01 -10.87 -3.30
CA GLU A 252 14.58 -11.97 -2.44
C GLU A 252 15.67 -12.21 -1.39
N TYR A 253 15.31 -12.14 -0.12
CA TYR A 253 16.24 -12.21 1.00
C TYR A 253 15.65 -12.95 2.20
N THR A 254 16.53 -13.40 3.09
CA THR A 254 16.18 -14.11 4.32
C THR A 254 16.80 -13.44 5.53
N TYR A 255 16.07 -13.34 6.62
CA TYR A 255 16.56 -12.84 7.90
C TYR A 255 15.90 -13.58 9.07
N SER A 256 16.58 -13.62 10.22
CA SER A 256 16.09 -14.26 11.44
C SER A 256 15.67 -13.21 12.47
N VAL A 257 14.56 -13.47 13.16
CA VAL A 257 14.00 -12.58 14.19
C VAL A 257 13.36 -13.39 15.31
N GLU A 258 13.43 -12.89 16.54
CA GLU A 258 12.79 -13.51 17.70
C GLU A 258 11.25 -13.46 17.62
N SER A 259 10.69 -12.41 17.00
CA SER A 259 9.24 -12.22 16.90
C SER A 259 8.73 -12.22 15.45
N ARG A 260 7.56 -12.83 15.23
CA ARG A 260 6.84 -12.77 13.95
C ARG A 260 6.44 -11.36 13.56
N LYS A 261 6.38 -10.41 14.51
CA LYS A 261 6.05 -9.00 14.24
C LYS A 261 7.26 -8.15 13.83
N ASP A 262 8.48 -8.62 14.06
CA ASP A 262 9.69 -7.87 13.68
C ASP A 262 9.78 -7.76 12.15
N THR A 263 10.11 -6.58 11.65
CA THR A 263 10.20 -6.34 10.22
C THR A 263 11.55 -5.74 9.84
N LEU A 264 11.89 -5.87 8.57
CA LEU A 264 13.12 -5.33 8.01
C LEU A 264 12.77 -4.33 6.94
N ASN A 265 13.32 -3.12 7.05
CA ASN A 265 13.21 -2.10 6.02
C ASN A 265 14.50 -2.00 5.21
N LEU A 266 14.42 -2.07 3.88
CA LEU A 266 15.57 -1.83 3.00
C LEU A 266 15.49 -0.46 2.33
N ILE A 267 16.64 0.20 2.25
CA ILE A 267 16.87 1.36 1.39
C ILE A 267 17.93 0.96 0.37
N VAL A 268 17.57 1.00 -0.91
CA VAL A 268 18.39 0.50 -2.01
C VAL A 268 18.70 1.61 -3.00
N PHE A 269 19.96 1.69 -3.41
CA PHE A 269 20.45 2.55 -4.47
C PHE A 269 21.20 1.70 -5.51
N ASP A 270 21.23 2.13 -6.75
CA ASP A 270 22.24 1.64 -7.70
C ASP A 270 23.61 2.32 -7.46
N ASP A 271 24.65 1.79 -8.10
CA ASP A 271 26.00 2.35 -8.04
C ASP A 271 26.13 3.74 -8.66
N LEU A 272 25.15 4.16 -9.47
CA LEU A 272 25.06 5.48 -10.09
C LEU A 272 24.39 6.52 -9.18
N GLY A 273 23.88 6.10 -8.01
CA GLY A 273 23.23 6.96 -7.02
C GLY A 273 21.72 7.08 -7.17
N ASN A 274 21.08 6.36 -8.09
CA ASN A 274 19.63 6.35 -8.21
C ASN A 274 19.02 5.51 -7.09
N ARG A 275 18.13 6.11 -6.31
CA ARG A 275 17.36 5.38 -5.29
C ARG A 275 16.28 4.54 -5.96
N LEU A 276 16.17 3.28 -5.55
CA LEU A 276 15.07 2.44 -5.98
C LEU A 276 13.80 2.75 -5.16
N SER A 277 12.68 2.91 -5.85
CA SER A 277 11.38 3.22 -5.25
C SER A 277 10.72 1.96 -4.72
N LYS A 278 10.77 1.77 -3.40
CA LYS A 278 10.11 0.65 -2.70
C LYS A 278 8.60 0.74 -2.90
N SER A 279 7.99 -0.40 -3.26
CA SER A 279 6.55 -0.54 -3.52
C SER A 279 5.88 -1.41 -2.46
N SER A 280 6.28 -2.68 -2.37
CA SER A 280 5.68 -3.65 -1.46
C SER A 280 6.71 -4.71 -1.06
N ALA A 281 6.41 -5.42 0.03
CA ALA A 281 7.20 -6.57 0.47
C ALA A 281 6.24 -7.73 0.79
N GLU A 282 6.56 -8.90 0.26
CA GLU A 282 5.79 -10.13 0.41
C GLU A 282 6.59 -11.13 1.26
N THR A 283 5.99 -11.64 2.33
CA THR A 283 6.61 -12.74 3.09
C THR A 283 6.27 -14.06 2.43
N LEU A 284 7.23 -14.63 1.70
CA LEU A 284 7.07 -15.90 0.97
C LEU A 284 6.98 -17.10 1.91
N ASN A 285 7.71 -17.06 3.02
CA ASN A 285 7.80 -18.18 3.95
C ASN A 285 8.29 -17.73 5.33
N ILE A 286 7.79 -18.37 6.39
CA ILE A 286 8.26 -18.22 7.77
C ILE A 286 8.54 -19.62 8.32
N LYS A 287 9.77 -19.86 8.80
CA LYS A 287 10.17 -21.10 9.47
C LYS A 287 10.59 -20.79 10.89
N GLU A 288 10.12 -21.60 11.83
CA GLU A 288 10.59 -21.57 13.21
C GLU A 288 11.86 -22.44 13.32
N ILE A 289 12.92 -21.90 13.89
CA ILE A 289 14.23 -22.53 14.05
C ILE A 289 14.74 -22.15 15.44
N ASP A 290 14.86 -23.13 16.34
CA ASP A 290 15.40 -22.96 17.70
C ASP A 290 14.73 -21.83 18.53
N GLY A 291 13.44 -21.57 18.29
CA GLY A 291 12.65 -20.53 18.97
C GLY A 291 12.60 -19.19 18.23
N ASP A 292 13.48 -18.99 17.24
CA ASP A 292 13.46 -17.84 16.35
C ASP A 292 12.67 -18.12 15.07
N TYR A 293 12.36 -17.05 14.34
CA TYR A 293 11.68 -17.10 13.05
C TYR A 293 12.61 -16.66 11.92
N GLN A 294 12.94 -17.59 11.03
CA GLN A 294 13.54 -17.26 9.74
C GLN A 294 12.46 -16.89 8.73
N LYS A 295 12.50 -15.65 8.26
CA LYS A 295 11.59 -15.11 7.25
C LYS A 295 12.28 -15.09 5.89
N THR A 296 11.56 -15.48 4.84
CA THR A 296 11.95 -15.26 3.45
C THR A 296 11.02 -14.22 2.85
N VAL A 297 11.58 -13.11 2.38
CA VAL A 297 10.83 -11.96 1.87
C VAL A 297 11.24 -11.66 0.44
N ARG A 298 10.26 -11.29 -0.38
CA ARG A 298 10.46 -10.68 -1.69
C ARG A 298 10.03 -9.22 -1.61
N GLU A 299 10.95 -8.31 -1.87
CA GLU A 299 10.67 -6.88 -1.89
C GLU A 299 10.66 -6.36 -3.33
N LEU A 300 9.62 -5.59 -3.65
CA LEU A 300 9.36 -5.01 -4.96
C LEU A 300 9.75 -3.53 -4.97
N PHE A 301 10.49 -3.15 -6.02
CA PHE A 301 10.81 -1.78 -6.35
C PHE A 301 10.20 -1.45 -7.74
N THR A 302 9.45 -0.36 -7.84
CA THR A 302 8.75 0.09 -9.06
C THR A 302 9.56 1.08 -9.90
N SER A 303 10.79 1.35 -9.48
CA SER A 303 11.76 2.13 -10.25
C SER A 303 12.55 1.23 -11.21
N LYS A 304 12.76 1.75 -12.42
CA LYS A 304 13.71 1.18 -13.38
C LYS A 304 15.12 1.11 -12.79
N LEU A 305 15.71 -0.08 -12.80
CA LEU A 305 17.14 -0.22 -12.60
C LEU A 305 17.89 0.17 -13.88
N SER A 306 18.90 1.03 -13.76
CA SER A 306 19.70 1.46 -14.91
C SER A 306 20.36 0.26 -15.59
N ASP A 307 20.26 0.18 -16.92
CA ASP A 307 20.95 -0.85 -17.71
C ASP A 307 22.49 -0.76 -17.59
N LYS A 308 23.01 0.39 -17.10
CA LYS A 308 24.43 0.62 -16.82
C LYS A 308 24.84 0.24 -15.39
N ALA A 309 23.89 0.03 -14.49
CA ALA A 309 24.18 -0.29 -13.10
C ALA A 309 24.98 -1.59 -12.99
N GLN A 310 26.02 -1.57 -12.17
CA GLN A 310 26.90 -2.73 -11.94
C GLN A 310 26.65 -3.37 -10.58
N SER A 311 26.12 -2.60 -9.63
CA SER A 311 25.81 -3.09 -8.30
C SER A 311 24.65 -2.32 -7.66
N LEU A 312 24.12 -2.90 -6.58
CA LEU A 312 23.17 -2.25 -5.68
C LEU A 312 23.83 -2.01 -4.33
N LYS A 313 23.70 -0.80 -3.81
CA LYS A 313 24.10 -0.43 -2.44
C LYS A 313 22.86 -0.48 -1.55
N VAL A 314 22.92 -1.31 -0.51
CA VAL A 314 21.76 -1.60 0.35
C VAL A 314 22.07 -1.18 1.78
N ARG A 315 21.10 -0.50 2.39
CA ARG A 315 21.00 -0.30 3.84
C ARG A 315 19.77 -1.07 4.33
N ALA A 316 19.91 -1.70 5.48
CA ALA A 316 18.86 -2.48 6.10
C ALA A 316 18.73 -2.05 7.56
N ASP A 317 17.49 -1.83 7.98
CA ASP A 317 17.13 -1.41 9.33
C ASP A 317 16.15 -2.44 9.91
N MET A 318 16.48 -3.01 11.06
CA MET A 318 15.61 -3.95 11.77
C MET A 318 14.67 -3.18 12.71
N GLU A 319 13.38 -3.34 12.47
CA GLU A 319 12.30 -2.79 13.29
C GLU A 319 11.76 -3.91 14.19
N ARG A 320 12.07 -3.82 15.48
CA ARG A 320 11.54 -4.75 16.47
C ARG A 320 10.16 -4.28 16.95
N VAL A 321 9.24 -5.22 17.14
CA VAL A 321 7.88 -4.93 17.60
C VAL A 321 7.54 -5.83 18.79
N ASP A 322 7.00 -5.22 19.84
CA ASP A 322 6.59 -5.95 21.04
C ASP A 322 5.18 -6.54 20.94
N GLU A 323 4.82 -7.33 21.94
CA GLU A 323 3.44 -7.74 22.19
C GLU A 323 2.71 -6.72 23.07
N ASP A 324 1.41 -6.53 22.82
CA ASP A 324 0.57 -5.71 23.68
C ASP A 324 0.41 -6.37 25.05
N GLY A 325 0.50 -5.55 26.10
CA GLY A 325 0.33 -6.00 27.48
C GLY A 325 -1.15 -6.15 27.80
N ILE A 326 -1.52 -7.22 28.51
CA ILE A 326 -2.87 -7.44 29.01
C ILE A 326 -2.81 -7.71 30.50
N ILE A 327 -3.65 -7.03 31.27
CA ILE A 327 -3.81 -7.28 32.70
C ILE A 327 -5.27 -7.09 33.13
N SER A 328 -5.75 -7.95 34.02
CA SER A 328 -7.08 -7.82 34.61
C SER A 328 -7.15 -6.59 35.53
N LEU A 329 -8.30 -5.92 35.53
CA LEU A 329 -8.62 -4.78 36.40
C LEU A 329 -9.19 -5.19 37.76
N ASN A 330 -9.02 -6.46 38.19
CA ASN A 330 -9.42 -6.91 39.54
C ASN A 330 -8.86 -5.96 40.61
N ASP A 331 -9.64 -5.65 41.64
CA ASP A 331 -9.37 -4.67 42.73
C ASP A 331 -7.94 -4.77 43.32
N LEU A 332 -6.96 -4.25 42.59
CA LEU A 332 -5.55 -4.25 42.93
C LEU A 332 -5.15 -2.82 43.26
N PRO A 333 -4.46 -2.59 44.39
CA PRO A 333 -4.16 -1.24 44.87
C PRO A 333 -3.24 -0.45 43.93
N SER A 334 -2.42 -1.15 43.14
CA SER A 334 -1.64 -0.66 42.00
C SER A 334 -1.02 -1.88 41.31
N PHE A 335 -0.75 -1.80 40.01
CA PHE A 335 -0.11 -2.89 39.29
C PHE A 335 0.74 -2.38 38.13
N GLN A 336 1.59 -3.26 37.62
CA GLN A 336 2.51 -2.97 36.52
C GLN A 336 2.23 -3.89 35.35
N VAL A 337 2.23 -3.31 34.15
CA VAL A 337 2.25 -4.04 32.89
C VAL A 337 3.60 -3.81 32.26
N LYS A 338 4.33 -4.88 31.97
CA LYS A 338 5.70 -4.80 31.44
C LYS A 338 5.71 -5.20 29.98
N SER A 339 6.46 -4.44 29.20
CA SER A 339 6.86 -4.80 27.84
C SER A 339 7.72 -6.07 27.90
N PRO A 340 7.35 -7.14 27.19
CA PRO A 340 8.13 -8.39 27.17
C PRO A 340 9.55 -8.22 26.64
N ARG A 341 9.78 -7.29 25.69
CA ARG A 341 11.04 -7.25 24.93
C ARG A 341 11.87 -5.97 25.08
N PHE A 342 11.27 -4.85 25.47
CA PHE A 342 11.92 -3.54 25.47
C PHE A 342 12.09 -2.94 26.87
N GLY A 343 11.53 -3.58 27.90
CA GLY A 343 11.64 -3.13 29.28
C GLY A 343 10.81 -1.90 29.62
N TYR A 344 9.99 -1.40 28.69
CA TYR A 344 8.97 -0.39 28.98
C TYR A 344 8.01 -0.91 30.04
N GLN A 345 7.37 0.02 30.75
CA GLN A 345 6.41 -0.35 31.76
C GLN A 345 5.29 0.69 31.81
N VAL A 346 4.08 0.21 32.08
CA VAL A 346 2.96 1.05 32.51
C VAL A 346 2.67 0.70 33.96
N THR A 347 2.75 1.70 34.84
CA THR A 347 2.36 1.55 36.24
C THR A 347 1.01 2.20 36.46
N VAL A 348 -0.01 1.39 36.74
CA VAL A 348 -1.33 1.89 37.14
C VAL A 348 -1.29 2.20 38.63
N GLN A 349 -1.55 3.47 38.94
CA GLN A 349 -1.48 4.02 40.30
C GLN A 349 -2.83 3.99 41.00
N ASP A 350 -3.92 4.24 40.27
CA ASP A 350 -5.26 4.32 40.81
C ASP A 350 -6.30 4.00 39.72
N ILE A 351 -7.43 3.42 40.13
CA ILE A 351 -8.59 3.17 39.27
C ILE A 351 -9.84 3.63 40.00
N GLN A 352 -10.55 4.58 39.41
CA GLN A 352 -11.78 5.14 39.97
C GLN A 352 -12.96 4.74 39.09
N ASN A 353 -14.02 4.20 39.69
CA ASN A 353 -15.27 3.88 38.98
C ASN A 353 -16.44 4.66 39.59
N GLU A 354 -16.94 5.63 38.83
CA GLU A 354 -18.12 6.41 39.20
C GLU A 354 -19.24 6.20 38.17
N LYS A 355 -20.20 5.32 38.50
CA LYS A 355 -21.41 5.06 37.69
C LYS A 355 -21.09 4.66 36.24
N GLY A 356 -20.14 3.74 36.05
CA GLY A 356 -19.72 3.26 34.73
C GLY A 356 -18.70 4.18 34.04
N LYS A 357 -18.28 5.28 34.67
CA LYS A 357 -17.10 6.04 34.22
C LYS A 357 -15.88 5.55 34.97
N VAL A 358 -15.01 4.85 34.26
CA VAL A 358 -13.79 4.27 34.82
C VAL A 358 -12.62 5.15 34.43
N THR A 359 -11.93 5.74 35.39
CA THR A 359 -10.71 6.52 35.17
C THR A 359 -9.51 5.75 35.67
N VAL A 360 -8.56 5.49 34.78
CA VAL A 360 -7.30 4.82 35.07
C VAL A 360 -6.19 5.87 35.11
N ASP A 361 -5.52 5.99 36.25
CA ASP A 361 -4.35 6.85 36.45
C ASP A 361 -3.08 6.00 36.33
N PHE A 362 -2.18 6.37 35.42
CA PHE A 362 -0.98 5.58 35.16
C PHE A 362 0.21 6.42 34.70
N THR A 363 1.40 5.88 34.88
CA THR A 363 2.65 6.40 34.30
C THR A 363 3.19 5.49 33.22
N ILE A 364 3.90 6.08 32.26
CA ILE A 364 4.74 5.34 31.30
C ILE A 364 6.17 5.43 31.82
N ASP A 365 6.72 4.30 32.25
CA ASP A 365 8.02 4.22 32.91
C ASP A 365 9.09 3.59 32.01
N ASN A 366 10.34 3.69 32.46
CA ASN A 366 11.54 3.15 31.79
C ASN A 366 11.75 3.68 30.36
N ILE A 367 11.24 4.87 30.06
CA ILE A 367 11.52 5.58 28.82
C ILE A 367 12.83 6.35 28.97
N LYS A 368 13.79 6.10 28.08
CA LYS A 368 15.05 6.85 28.08
C LYS A 368 14.80 8.30 27.62
N GLU A 369 15.59 9.24 28.14
CA GLU A 369 15.47 10.65 27.75
C GLU A 369 15.58 10.81 26.22
N LYS A 370 14.63 11.51 25.60
CA LYS A 370 14.55 11.75 24.15
C LYS A 370 14.43 10.48 23.28
N GLN A 371 14.12 9.33 23.86
CA GLN A 371 13.87 8.10 23.09
C GLN A 371 12.66 8.26 22.16
N PHE A 372 11.57 8.81 22.71
CA PHE A 372 10.37 9.12 21.95
C PHE A 372 10.10 10.61 21.96
N LYS A 373 9.48 11.09 20.87
CA LYS A 373 8.82 12.40 20.91
C LYS A 373 7.61 12.33 21.84
N TYR A 374 7.29 13.45 22.45
CA TYR A 374 6.22 13.51 23.44
C TYR A 374 4.83 13.15 22.88
N ASP A 375 4.55 13.55 21.64
CA ASP A 375 3.30 13.22 20.93
C ASP A 375 3.12 11.72 20.72
N ILE A 376 4.20 10.96 20.52
CA ILE A 376 4.16 9.49 20.47
C ILE A 376 3.70 8.90 21.82
N LEU A 377 4.21 9.43 22.93
CA LEU A 377 3.84 8.98 24.28
C LEU A 377 2.41 9.37 24.64
N GLU A 378 1.97 10.57 24.24
CA GLU A 378 0.59 11.01 24.41
C GLU A 378 -0.39 10.15 23.57
N ASN A 379 -0.03 9.85 22.32
CA ASN A 379 -0.81 8.94 21.49
C ASN A 379 -0.87 7.54 22.11
N PHE A 380 0.26 6.97 22.56
CA PHE A 380 0.28 5.69 23.26
C PHE A 380 -0.70 5.67 24.44
N ALA A 381 -0.71 6.71 25.28
CA ALA A 381 -1.63 6.81 26.41
C ALA A 381 -3.10 6.89 25.99
N GLN A 382 -3.41 7.53 24.85
CA GLN A 382 -4.76 7.59 24.26
C GLN A 382 -5.23 6.23 23.75
N PHE A 383 -4.30 5.40 23.24
CA PHE A 383 -4.56 4.07 22.71
C PHE A 383 -4.58 2.96 23.76
N VAL A 384 -4.40 3.26 25.05
CA VAL A 384 -4.73 2.32 26.12
C VAL A 384 -6.23 2.04 26.07
N GLN A 385 -6.60 0.76 26.08
CA GLN A 385 -7.98 0.29 25.90
C GLN A 385 -8.41 -0.60 27.05
N VAL A 386 -9.72 -0.76 27.21
CA VAL A 386 -10.34 -1.70 28.13
C VAL A 386 -11.14 -2.71 27.34
N ILE A 387 -11.15 -3.98 27.74
CA ILE A 387 -11.93 -5.04 27.10
C ILE A 387 -12.55 -5.96 28.16
N PRO A 388 -13.77 -6.48 27.98
CA PRO A 388 -14.24 -7.60 28.78
C PRO A 388 -13.27 -8.78 28.66
N SER A 389 -12.79 -9.31 29.78
CA SER A 389 -11.74 -10.34 29.81
C SER A 389 -12.14 -11.61 29.04
N LYS A 390 -13.45 -11.94 29.01
CA LYS A 390 -14.02 -13.07 28.24
C LYS A 390 -13.93 -12.90 26.71
N ASP A 391 -13.82 -11.66 26.25
CA ASP A 391 -13.80 -11.28 24.83
C ASP A 391 -12.37 -11.12 24.30
N ILE A 392 -11.35 -11.38 25.12
CA ILE A 392 -9.96 -11.51 24.64
C ILE A 392 -9.87 -12.78 23.80
N LYS A 393 -9.46 -12.62 22.54
CA LYS A 393 -9.30 -13.72 21.58
C LYS A 393 -7.87 -13.78 21.09
N ARG A 394 -7.40 -15.00 20.85
CA ARG A 394 -6.09 -15.27 20.26
C ARG A 394 -6.27 -16.15 19.03
N ASN A 395 -5.47 -15.89 18.02
CA ASN A 395 -5.48 -16.65 16.78
C ASN A 395 -4.74 -17.99 16.95
N ALA A 396 -4.66 -18.79 15.88
CA ALA A 396 -3.99 -20.10 15.91
C ALA A 396 -2.47 -20.04 16.20
N LYS A 397 -1.85 -18.85 16.20
CA LYS A 397 -0.45 -18.60 16.54
C LYS A 397 -0.30 -17.99 17.95
N ASP A 398 -1.37 -17.99 18.74
CA ASP A 398 -1.43 -17.39 20.08
C ASP A 398 -1.22 -15.87 20.12
N GLU A 399 -1.36 -15.18 18.99
CA GLU A 399 -1.33 -13.71 18.91
C GLU A 399 -2.74 -13.15 19.14
N LEU A 400 -2.88 -11.92 19.63
CA LEU A 400 -4.19 -11.29 19.80
C LEU A 400 -4.95 -11.17 18.48
N ASP A 401 -6.19 -11.64 18.47
CA ASP A 401 -7.07 -11.54 17.31
C ASP A 401 -7.90 -10.26 17.35
N TYR A 402 -7.31 -9.17 16.86
CA TYR A 402 -7.97 -7.87 16.85
C TYR A 402 -9.25 -7.86 16.00
N ASN A 403 -9.39 -8.74 15.01
CA ASN A 403 -10.61 -8.78 14.20
C ASN A 403 -11.80 -9.30 15.02
N GLU A 404 -11.58 -10.36 15.82
CA GLU A 404 -12.60 -10.85 16.73
C GLU A 404 -12.81 -9.93 17.93
N MET A 405 -11.76 -9.22 18.38
CA MET A 405 -11.82 -8.33 19.54
C MET A 405 -12.39 -6.94 19.22
N LEU A 406 -12.32 -6.47 17.97
CA LEU A 406 -12.54 -5.06 17.59
C LEU A 406 -13.83 -4.46 18.16
N ASN A 407 -14.94 -5.21 18.09
CA ASN A 407 -16.26 -4.75 18.53
C ASN A 407 -16.45 -4.77 20.06
N HIS A 408 -15.50 -5.36 20.79
CA HIS A 408 -15.53 -5.50 22.25
C HIS A 408 -14.54 -4.55 22.95
N MET A 409 -13.62 -3.94 22.20
CA MET A 409 -12.63 -3.01 22.74
C MET A 409 -13.23 -1.63 23.02
N VAL A 410 -13.13 -1.19 24.26
CA VAL A 410 -13.55 0.14 24.71
C VAL A 410 -12.35 1.09 24.66
N ARG A 411 -12.45 2.10 23.80
CA ARG A 411 -11.49 3.21 23.75
C ARG A 411 -11.76 4.23 24.85
N SER A 412 -10.72 4.92 25.27
CA SER A 412 -10.87 6.06 26.18
C SER A 412 -11.73 7.14 25.53
N ASN A 413 -12.64 7.73 26.29
CA ASN A 413 -13.39 8.92 25.88
C ASN A 413 -12.49 10.16 25.91
N LYS A 414 -11.54 10.16 26.84
CA LYS A 414 -10.60 11.24 27.07
C LYS A 414 -9.37 10.68 27.75
N THR A 415 -8.20 11.12 27.28
CA THR A 415 -6.94 10.97 28.00
C THR A 415 -6.41 12.36 28.30
N LYS A 416 -5.99 12.58 29.55
CA LYS A 416 -5.41 13.84 30.02
C LYS A 416 -3.98 13.60 30.48
N THR A 417 -3.06 14.42 30.01
CA THR A 417 -1.74 14.55 30.63
C THR A 417 -1.90 15.20 32.02
N VAL A 418 -1.51 14.47 33.07
CA VAL A 418 -1.49 14.97 34.46
C VAL A 418 -0.16 15.65 34.74
N ASP A 419 0.94 14.98 34.41
CA ASP A 419 2.30 15.48 34.58
C ASP A 419 3.17 14.99 33.41
N LYS A 420 3.77 15.94 32.70
CA LYS A 420 4.58 15.67 31.52
C LYS A 420 5.97 15.13 31.88
N ASP A 421 6.55 15.57 32.99
CA ASP A 421 7.90 15.20 33.38
C ASP A 421 7.94 13.77 33.93
N THR A 422 6.87 13.34 34.61
CA THR A 422 6.72 11.97 35.09
C THR A 422 5.93 11.06 34.13
N LEU A 423 5.58 11.56 32.93
CA LEU A 423 4.75 10.84 31.96
C LEU A 423 3.48 10.23 32.57
N ARG A 424 2.79 11.01 33.42
CA ARG A 424 1.57 10.59 34.12
C ARG A 424 0.34 11.02 33.35
N TYR A 425 -0.57 10.07 33.13
CA TYR A 425 -1.80 10.25 32.37
C TYR A 425 -3.01 9.74 33.14
N GLN A 426 -4.17 10.27 32.78
CA GLN A 426 -5.47 9.77 33.21
C GLN A 426 -6.34 9.49 31.99
N SER A 427 -6.73 8.23 31.79
CA SER A 427 -7.63 7.81 30.73
C SER A 427 -9.00 7.43 31.30
N THR A 428 -10.06 8.02 30.78
CA THR A 428 -11.44 7.75 31.20
C THR A 428 -12.18 6.93 30.15
N PHE A 429 -12.82 5.85 30.58
CA PHE A 429 -13.60 4.91 29.78
C PHE A 429 -15.07 4.92 30.23
N THR A 430 -15.98 4.65 29.30
CA THR A 430 -17.41 4.47 29.58
C THR A 430 -17.76 2.99 29.46
N LEU A 431 -18.05 2.37 30.60
CA LEU A 431 -18.52 0.98 30.71
C LEU A 431 -20.02 0.96 31.07
N PRO A 432 -20.70 -0.19 30.89
CA PRO A 432 -22.04 -0.40 31.44
C PRO A 432 -22.12 -0.05 32.94
N GLN A 433 -23.25 0.48 33.41
CA GLN A 433 -23.37 0.95 34.80
C GLN A 433 -23.26 -0.18 35.84
N ASP A 434 -23.61 -1.40 35.44
CA ASP A 434 -23.55 -2.64 36.20
C ASP A 434 -22.25 -3.43 35.96
N ALA A 435 -21.28 -2.85 35.23
CA ALA A 435 -20.00 -3.48 34.98
C ALA A 435 -19.22 -3.71 36.28
N ASN A 436 -18.92 -4.97 36.57
CA ASN A 436 -17.89 -5.31 37.55
C ASN A 436 -16.51 -5.15 36.89
N LEU A 437 -15.64 -4.32 37.48
CA LEU A 437 -14.30 -4.07 36.94
C LEU A 437 -13.45 -5.35 36.84
N GLU A 438 -13.70 -6.31 37.72
CA GLU A 438 -13.00 -7.60 37.73
C GLU A 438 -13.18 -8.38 36.41
N ASP A 439 -14.30 -8.15 35.72
CA ASP A 439 -14.60 -8.80 34.45
C ASP A 439 -13.89 -8.13 33.25
N TYR A 440 -13.09 -7.09 33.49
CA TYR A 440 -12.39 -6.33 32.46
C TYR A 440 -10.88 -6.43 32.58
N SER A 441 -10.22 -6.22 31.46
CA SER A 441 -8.77 -6.14 31.34
C SER A 441 -8.36 -4.84 30.65
N LEU A 442 -7.21 -4.31 31.04
CA LEU A 442 -6.51 -3.23 30.36
C LEU A 442 -5.64 -3.81 29.26
N ILE A 443 -5.70 -3.22 28.07
CA ILE A 443 -4.79 -3.47 26.95
C ILE A 443 -3.84 -2.29 26.85
N VAL A 444 -2.55 -2.58 26.96
CA VAL A 444 -1.45 -1.62 26.89
C VAL A 444 -0.73 -1.79 25.54
N PRO A 445 -0.76 -0.78 24.64
CA PRO A 445 -0.36 -0.94 23.24
C PRO A 445 1.16 -0.88 23.03
N PHE A 446 1.93 -1.73 23.71
CA PHE A 446 3.40 -1.76 23.61
C PHE A 446 3.89 -2.06 22.20
N ALA A 447 3.11 -2.79 21.38
CA ALA A 447 3.43 -3.00 19.97
C ALA A 447 3.53 -1.65 19.21
N THR A 448 2.60 -0.72 19.49
CA THR A 448 2.62 0.61 18.86
C THR A 448 3.78 1.46 19.37
N LEU A 449 4.08 1.40 20.67
CA LEU A 449 5.20 2.16 21.23
C LEU A 449 6.55 1.69 20.67
N SER A 450 6.80 0.38 20.71
CA SER A 450 8.03 -0.24 20.21
C SER A 450 8.24 -0.04 18.71
N SER A 451 7.17 -0.04 17.91
CA SER A 451 7.24 0.27 16.46
C SER A 451 7.74 1.69 16.16
N ASN A 452 7.73 2.59 17.16
CA ASN A 452 8.25 3.95 17.04
C ASN A 452 9.65 4.11 17.65
N ASP A 453 10.27 3.03 18.15
CA ASP A 453 11.63 3.08 18.71
C ASP A 453 12.66 3.19 17.58
N LYS A 454 13.89 3.57 17.92
CA LYS A 454 14.98 3.66 16.94
C LYS A 454 15.25 2.26 16.38
N PRO A 455 15.22 2.06 15.05
CA PRO A 455 15.53 0.77 14.45
C PRO A 455 17.01 0.42 14.63
N ILE A 456 17.32 -0.86 14.54
CA ILE A 456 18.69 -1.39 14.63
C ILE A 456 19.30 -1.38 13.23
N GLU A 457 20.30 -0.52 13.03
CA GLU A 457 21.00 -0.35 11.75
C GLU A 457 21.90 -1.57 11.47
N MET A 458 21.76 -2.17 10.28
CA MET A 458 22.68 -3.20 9.80
C MET A 458 23.86 -2.58 9.05
N LYS A 459 24.98 -3.31 8.96
CA LYS A 459 26.14 -2.88 8.16
C LYS A 459 25.70 -2.72 6.70
N PRO A 460 25.99 -1.59 6.04
CA PRO A 460 25.66 -1.43 4.63
C PRO A 460 26.45 -2.43 3.79
N PHE A 461 25.84 -2.91 2.71
CA PHE A 461 26.44 -3.93 1.85
C PHE A 461 26.14 -3.67 0.38
N GLU A 462 26.86 -4.37 -0.49
CA GLU A 462 26.79 -4.22 -1.94
C GLU A 462 26.45 -5.56 -2.59
N ILE A 463 25.54 -5.54 -3.57
CA ILE A 463 25.16 -6.69 -4.37
C ILE A 463 25.67 -6.47 -5.80
N ASN A 464 26.60 -7.30 -6.25
CA ASN A 464 27.08 -7.28 -7.63
C ASN A 464 25.99 -7.80 -8.58
N LEU A 465 25.80 -7.09 -9.70
CA LEU A 465 24.82 -7.43 -10.73
C LEU A 465 25.47 -8.11 -11.97
N LYS A 466 26.78 -8.36 -11.94
CA LYS A 466 27.58 -8.92 -13.03
C LYS A 466 28.53 -10.00 -12.53
#